data_AF-A0A7S2NQE9-F1
#
_entry.id   AF-A0A7S2NQE9-F1
#
_cell.length_a   1.000
_cell.length_b   1.000
_cell.length_c   1.000
_cell.angle_alpha   90.00
_cell.angle_beta   90.00
_cell.angle_gamma   90.00
#
_symmetry.space_group_name_H-M   'P 1'
#
loop_
_entity.id
_entity.type
_entity.pdbx_description
1 polymer ?
#
loop_
_entity_poly.entity_id
_entity_poly.type
_entity_poly.pdbx_seq_one_letter_code
_entity_poly.pdbx_strand_id
1 'polypeptide(L)'
;DHETREFKAMLKNANLIYTLARCLLLVDKMYSSRFWCQFEAWLSMQTLCVDGLKQSSKAERRFTAVRLHSLNEKALEGLIEQWQSWSTPEKAIHDLRADDCHVTNKSDKDEQLQKLQELCDGWARRAKT
;
A
#
# COMPACT_ATOMS: atom_id res chain seq x y z
N ASP A 1 -21.12 5.43 21.23
CA ASP A 1 -20.17 4.74 22.11
C ASP A 1 -18.75 5.22 21.80
N HIS A 2 -17.91 5.43 22.82
CA HIS A 2 -16.58 6.04 22.70
C HIS A 2 -15.58 5.07 22.06
N GLU A 3 -15.55 3.84 22.58
CA GLU A 3 -14.65 2.76 22.15
C GLU A 3 -14.82 2.45 20.66
N THR A 4 -16.07 2.35 20.19
CA THR A 4 -16.37 2.13 18.77
C THR A 4 -15.78 3.22 17.86
N ARG A 5 -15.74 4.48 18.30
CA ARG A 5 -15.18 5.58 17.50
C ARG A 5 -13.66 5.52 17.46
N GLU A 6 -13.02 5.23 18.58
CA GLU A 6 -11.55 5.08 18.66
C GLU A 6 -11.08 3.88 17.85
N PHE A 7 -11.76 2.74 17.96
CA PHE A 7 -11.46 1.56 17.17
C PHE A 7 -11.50 1.85 15.66
N LYS A 8 -12.56 2.52 15.19
CA LYS A 8 -12.68 2.93 13.78
C LYS A 8 -11.58 3.91 13.37
N ALA A 9 -11.18 4.82 14.25
CA ALA A 9 -10.09 5.75 13.98
C ALA A 9 -8.74 5.03 13.86
N MET A 10 -8.46 4.04 14.72
CA MET A 10 -7.25 3.22 14.64
C MET A 10 -7.23 2.38 13.36
N LEU A 11 -8.34 1.69 13.05
CA LEU A 11 -8.44 0.82 11.88
C LEU A 11 -8.14 1.55 10.56
N LYS A 12 -8.59 2.79 10.44
CA LYS A 12 -8.33 3.65 9.27
C LYS A 12 -6.85 3.97 9.06
N ASN A 13 -6.04 3.96 10.11
CA ASN A 13 -4.63 4.34 10.05
C ASN A 13 -3.68 3.15 10.25
N ALA A 14 -4.21 1.97 10.60
CA ALA A 14 -3.41 0.78 10.91
C ALA A 14 -2.39 0.46 9.80
N ASN A 15 -2.79 0.60 8.54
CA ASN A 15 -1.95 0.27 7.39
C ASN A 15 -0.76 1.23 7.19
N LEU A 16 -0.78 2.42 7.78
CA LEU A 16 0.39 3.31 7.70
C LEU A 16 1.63 2.70 8.39
N ILE A 17 1.45 1.69 9.26
CA ILE A 17 2.56 0.94 9.84
C ILE A 17 3.49 0.35 8.79
N TYR A 18 2.99 -0.05 7.62
CA TYR A 18 3.78 -0.64 6.54
C TYR A 18 4.74 0.38 5.89
N THR A 19 4.47 1.68 6.03
CA THR A 19 5.38 2.75 5.57
C THR A 19 6.54 3.02 6.54
N LEU A 20 6.43 2.52 7.79
CA LEU A 20 7.37 2.78 8.88
C LEU A 20 8.15 1.53 9.28
N ALA A 21 7.51 0.36 9.22
CA ALA A 21 8.09 -0.92 9.61
C ALA A 21 8.77 -1.63 8.44
N ARG A 22 9.71 -2.54 8.75
CA ARG A 22 10.34 -3.41 7.76
C ARG A 22 9.46 -4.65 7.52
N CYS A 23 9.02 -4.84 6.28
CA CYS A 23 8.05 -5.84 5.87
C CYS A 23 8.75 -7.06 5.23
N LEU A 24 8.38 -8.26 5.65
CA LEU A 24 8.73 -9.50 4.95
C LEU A 24 7.56 -9.89 4.05
N LEU A 25 7.74 -9.76 2.73
CA LEU A 25 6.72 -10.12 1.74
C LEU A 25 6.91 -11.59 1.36
N LEU A 26 5.97 -12.45 1.73
CA LEU A 26 5.95 -13.85 1.33
C LEU A 26 5.04 -14.02 0.11
N VAL A 27 5.63 -14.13 -1.07
CA VAL A 27 4.93 -13.96 -2.34
C VAL A 27 4.65 -15.30 -3.02
N ASP A 28 3.37 -15.63 -3.20
CA ASP A 28 2.89 -16.77 -3.99
C ASP A 28 2.28 -16.32 -5.33
N LYS A 29 1.76 -17.27 -6.12
CA LYS A 29 1.09 -16.98 -7.40
C LYS A 29 -0.18 -16.14 -7.27
N MET A 30 -0.82 -16.12 -6.12
CA MET A 30 -2.10 -15.42 -5.90
C MET A 30 -1.90 -14.05 -5.26
N TYR A 31 -0.67 -13.67 -4.94
CA TYR A 31 -0.36 -12.42 -4.24
C TYR A 31 -0.89 -11.19 -4.98
N SER A 32 -0.79 -11.15 -6.32
CA SER A 32 -1.32 -10.06 -7.15
C SER A 32 -2.84 -10.05 -7.29
N SER A 33 -3.53 -11.14 -6.93
CA SER A 33 -5.00 -11.16 -6.95
C SER A 33 -5.61 -10.60 -5.67
N ARG A 34 -4.81 -10.32 -4.64
CA ARG A 34 -5.30 -9.89 -3.32
C ARG A 34 -4.93 -8.44 -3.09
N PHE A 35 -5.93 -7.60 -2.85
CA PHE A 35 -5.74 -6.17 -2.62
C PHE A 35 -4.75 -5.90 -1.47
N TRP A 36 -4.96 -6.51 -0.30
CA TRP A 36 -4.13 -6.26 0.88
C TRP A 36 -2.66 -6.57 0.64
N CYS A 37 -2.38 -7.73 0.04
CA CYS A 37 -1.03 -8.14 -0.29
C CYS A 37 -0.31 -7.08 -1.16
N GLN A 38 -0.98 -6.59 -2.20
CA GLN A 38 -0.40 -5.56 -3.07
C GLN A 38 -0.31 -4.19 -2.41
N PHE A 39 -1.33 -3.80 -1.64
CA PHE A 39 -1.38 -2.51 -0.96
C PHE A 39 -0.28 -2.40 0.10
N GLU A 40 -0.12 -3.41 0.95
CA GLU A 40 0.93 -3.48 1.98
C GLU A 40 2.32 -3.52 1.36
N ALA A 41 2.50 -4.32 0.30
CA ALA A 41 3.75 -4.35 -0.45
C ALA A 41 4.10 -2.98 -1.02
N TRP A 42 3.16 -2.29 -1.66
CA TRP A 42 3.39 -0.95 -2.20
C TRP A 42 3.69 0.08 -1.11
N LEU A 43 2.97 0.07 0.02
CA LEU A 43 3.20 0.97 1.17
C LEU A 43 4.62 0.80 1.74
N SER A 44 5.14 -0.42 1.79
CA SER A 44 6.51 -0.69 2.23
C SER A 44 7.61 -0.12 1.32
N MET A 45 7.23 0.36 0.13
CA MET A 45 8.09 1.05 -0.83
C MET A 45 7.94 2.58 -0.78
N GLN A 46 7.14 3.10 0.14
CA GLN A 46 6.90 4.54 0.27
C GLN A 46 7.62 5.12 1.49
N THR A 47 8.04 6.37 1.35
CA THR A 47 8.51 7.23 2.42
C THR A 47 7.42 8.23 2.75
N LEU A 48 7.12 8.36 4.05
CA LEU A 48 6.23 9.38 4.56
C LEU A 48 6.95 10.73 4.55
N CYS A 49 6.41 11.71 3.83
CA CYS A 49 6.94 13.06 3.74
C CYS A 49 5.90 14.08 4.21
N VAL A 50 6.32 15.33 4.44
CA VAL A 50 5.42 16.43 4.84
C VAL A 50 4.31 16.65 3.79
N ASP A 51 4.61 16.43 2.51
CA ASP A 51 3.70 16.71 1.39
C ASP A 51 2.91 15.48 0.90
N GLY A 52 3.30 14.27 1.29
CA GLY A 52 2.67 13.07 0.73
C GLY A 52 3.37 11.78 1.13
N LEU A 53 2.86 10.68 0.59
CA LEU A 53 3.70 9.51 0.33
C LEU A 53 4.50 9.76 -0.94
N LYS A 54 5.79 9.46 -0.87
CA LYS A 54 6.70 9.49 -2.02
C LYS A 54 7.37 8.13 -2.15
N GLN A 55 7.60 7.70 -3.38
CA GLN A 55 8.36 6.48 -3.64
C GLN A 55 9.75 6.55 -3.01
N SER A 56 10.08 5.56 -2.19
CA SER A 56 11.39 5.43 -1.54
C SER A 56 12.47 5.09 -2.56
N SER A 57 13.68 5.63 -2.33
CA SER A 57 14.87 5.17 -3.04
C SER A 57 15.13 3.69 -2.76
N LYS A 58 15.91 3.01 -3.61
CA LYS A 58 16.21 1.58 -3.44
C LYS A 58 16.79 1.24 -2.06
N ALA A 59 17.58 2.16 -1.48
CA ALA A 59 18.19 1.99 -0.16
C ALA A 59 17.20 2.19 1.02
N GLU A 60 16.12 2.95 0.80
CA GLU A 60 15.16 3.33 1.85
C GLU A 60 13.92 2.43 1.90
N ARG A 61 13.70 1.62 0.86
CA ARG A 61 12.58 0.67 0.82
C ARG A 61 12.66 -0.29 2.00
N ARG A 62 11.53 -0.44 2.69
CA ARG A 62 11.45 -1.19 3.96
C ARG A 62 10.87 -2.57 3.73
N PHE A 63 11.30 -3.28 2.70
CA PHE A 63 10.83 -4.64 2.48
C PHE A 63 11.94 -5.62 2.15
N THR A 64 11.62 -6.89 2.34
CA THR A 64 12.37 -8.03 1.82
C THR A 64 11.34 -8.98 1.23
N ALA A 65 11.49 -9.32 -0.04
CA ALA A 65 10.54 -10.20 -0.71
C ALA A 65 11.14 -11.59 -0.88
N VAL A 66 10.37 -12.61 -0.49
CA VAL A 66 10.74 -14.02 -0.58
C VAL A 66 9.65 -14.72 -1.37
N ARG A 67 10.04 -15.37 -2.46
CA ARG A 67 9.12 -16.21 -3.23
C ARG A 67 8.79 -17.47 -2.45
N LEU A 68 7.52 -17.84 -2.45
CA LEU A 68 7.07 -19.16 -2.05
C LEU A 68 7.18 -20.13 -3.22
N HIS A 69 7.14 -21.44 -2.95
CA HIS A 69 7.50 -22.49 -3.90
C HIS A 69 6.77 -22.43 -5.25
N SER A 70 5.56 -21.90 -5.27
CA SER A 70 4.73 -21.80 -6.46
C SER A 70 5.17 -20.68 -7.42
N LEU A 71 5.90 -19.66 -6.96
CA LEU A 71 6.29 -18.50 -7.76
C LEU A 71 7.72 -18.63 -8.28
N ASN A 72 7.92 -18.37 -9.57
CA ASN A 72 9.26 -18.29 -10.15
C ASN A 72 9.88 -16.90 -9.92
N GLU A 73 11.20 -16.80 -10.07
CA GLU A 73 11.95 -15.57 -9.75
C GLU A 73 11.57 -14.39 -10.65
N LYS A 74 11.43 -14.63 -11.97
CA LYS A 74 11.00 -13.59 -12.92
C LYS A 74 9.63 -13.02 -12.59
N ALA A 75 8.71 -13.86 -12.10
CA ALA A 75 7.39 -13.41 -11.69
C ALA A 75 7.46 -12.54 -10.42
N LEU A 76 8.34 -12.87 -9.47
CA LEU A 76 8.57 -12.01 -8.30
C LEU A 76 9.16 -10.65 -8.72
N GLU A 77 10.16 -10.65 -9.60
CA GLU A 77 10.76 -9.43 -10.14
C GLU A 77 9.71 -8.57 -10.84
N GLY A 78 8.88 -9.16 -11.71
CA GLY A 78 7.80 -8.46 -12.41
C GLY A 78 6.77 -7.85 -11.47
N LEU A 79 6.41 -8.50 -10.36
CA LEU A 79 5.53 -7.92 -9.34
C LEU A 79 6.17 -6.73 -8.65
N ILE A 80 7.45 -6.86 -8.31
CA ILE A 80 8.23 -5.78 -7.69
C ILE A 80 8.36 -4.59 -8.64
N GLU A 81 8.58 -4.82 -9.93
CA GLU A 81 8.60 -3.78 -10.97
C GLU A 81 7.23 -3.13 -11.15
N GLN A 82 6.15 -3.92 -11.14
CA GLN A 82 4.78 -3.40 -11.21
C GLN A 82 4.50 -2.45 -10.04
N TRP A 83 4.77 -2.85 -8.80
CA TRP A 83 4.58 -1.97 -7.64
C TRP A 83 5.46 -0.72 -7.71
N GLN A 84 6.65 -0.82 -8.30
CA GLN A 84 7.51 0.34 -8.52
C GLN A 84 7.02 1.27 -9.64
N SER A 85 6.31 0.74 -10.63
CA SER A 85 5.71 1.54 -11.70
C SER A 85 4.59 2.45 -11.17
N TRP A 86 4.01 2.12 -10.01
CA TRP A 86 3.08 2.96 -9.26
C TRP A 86 3.84 4.04 -8.48
N SER A 87 4.55 4.89 -9.22
CA SER A 87 5.44 5.92 -8.68
C SER A 87 4.72 7.03 -7.92
N THR A 88 3.40 7.17 -8.13
CA THR A 88 2.56 8.11 -7.39
C THR A 88 1.38 7.39 -6.72
N PRO A 89 0.88 7.93 -5.59
CA PRO A 89 -0.31 7.43 -4.93
C PRO A 89 -1.54 7.34 -5.85
N GLU A 90 -1.73 8.28 -6.77
CA GLU A 90 -2.86 8.29 -7.71
C GLU A 90 -2.78 7.10 -8.67
N LYS A 91 -1.57 6.76 -9.14
CA LYS A 91 -1.37 5.59 -10.01
C LYS A 91 -1.60 4.29 -9.24
N ALA A 92 -1.12 4.21 -8.00
CA ALA A 92 -1.39 3.08 -7.11
C ALA A 92 -2.89 2.91 -6.85
N ILE A 93 -3.61 4.01 -6.56
CA ILE A 93 -5.07 4.01 -6.35
C ILE A 93 -5.79 3.50 -7.60
N HIS A 94 -5.41 3.99 -8.78
CA HIS A 94 -6.02 3.57 -10.04
C HIS A 94 -5.89 2.06 -10.25
N ASP A 95 -4.67 1.53 -10.13
CA ASP A 95 -4.39 0.13 -10.44
C ASP A 95 -4.91 -0.81 -9.33
N LEU A 96 -4.84 -0.42 -8.06
CA LEU A 96 -5.41 -1.21 -6.94
C LEU A 96 -6.95 -1.21 -6.91
N ARG A 97 -7.58 -0.20 -7.51
CA ARG A 97 -9.05 -0.13 -7.60
C ARG A 97 -9.62 -1.14 -8.60
N ALA A 98 -8.81 -1.65 -9.53
CA ALA A 98 -9.23 -2.63 -10.53
C ALA A 98 -9.90 -3.87 -9.91
N ASP A 99 -10.84 -4.45 -10.66
CA ASP A 99 -11.72 -5.54 -10.22
C ASP A 99 -11.00 -6.89 -10.06
N ASP A 100 -9.82 -7.03 -10.65
CA ASP A 100 -8.94 -8.19 -10.52
C ASP A 100 -8.26 -8.27 -9.13
N CYS A 101 -8.33 -7.20 -8.34
CA CYS A 101 -7.88 -7.17 -6.95
C CYS A 101 -9.01 -7.57 -6.01
N HIS A 102 -9.03 -8.86 -5.65
CA HIS A 102 -10.01 -9.46 -4.75
C HIS A 102 -9.86 -8.98 -3.30
N VAL A 103 -11.02 -8.76 -2.67
CA VAL A 103 -11.20 -8.51 -1.24
C VAL A 103 -12.43 -9.25 -0.76
N THR A 104 -12.41 -9.72 0.48
CA THR A 104 -13.58 -10.27 1.16
C THR A 104 -14.56 -9.17 1.57
N ASN A 105 -14.04 -7.97 1.86
CA ASN A 105 -14.82 -6.79 2.17
C ASN A 105 -14.51 -5.65 1.20
N LYS A 106 -15.47 -5.34 0.32
CA LYS A 106 -15.32 -4.26 -0.67
C LYS A 106 -15.27 -2.87 -0.03
N SER A 107 -15.99 -2.66 1.08
CA SER A 107 -15.97 -1.35 1.75
C SER A 107 -14.60 -1.01 2.30
N ASP A 108 -13.87 -1.99 2.85
CA ASP A 108 -12.54 -1.75 3.41
C ASP A 108 -11.56 -1.31 2.32
N LYS A 109 -11.63 -1.92 1.13
CA LYS A 109 -10.84 -1.50 -0.04
C LYS A 109 -11.10 -0.04 -0.37
N ASP A 110 -12.38 0.33 -0.50
CA ASP A 110 -12.78 1.68 -0.88
C ASP A 110 -12.37 2.72 0.19
N GLU A 111 -12.55 2.40 1.47
CA GLU A 111 -12.15 3.26 2.59
C GLU A 111 -10.63 3.50 2.63
N GLN A 112 -9.81 2.46 2.40
CA GLN A 112 -8.36 2.61 2.39
C GLN A 112 -7.86 3.41 1.18
N LEU A 113 -8.45 3.19 0.00
CA LEU A 113 -8.10 3.95 -1.20
C LEU A 113 -8.53 5.42 -1.07
N GLN A 114 -9.69 5.70 -0.49
CA GLN A 114 -10.10 7.06 -0.15
C GLN A 114 -9.13 7.69 0.86
N LYS A 115 -8.69 6.95 1.88
CA LYS A 115 -7.76 7.47 2.86
C LYS A 115 -6.41 7.84 2.26
N LEU A 116 -5.92 7.01 1.33
CA LEU A 116 -4.69 7.28 0.59
C LEU A 116 -4.83 8.59 -0.21
N GLN A 117 -5.96 8.80 -0.88
CA GLN A 117 -6.26 10.05 -1.59
C GLN A 117 -6.27 11.25 -0.63
N GLU A 118 -6.96 11.14 0.51
CA GLU A 118 -7.02 12.21 1.52
C GLU A 118 -5.65 12.55 2.12
N LEU A 119 -4.77 11.56 2.27
CA LEU A 119 -3.42 11.77 2.80
C LEU A 119 -2.59 12.62 1.83
N CYS A 120 -2.71 12.36 0.53
CA CYS A 120 -2.07 13.15 -0.53
C CYS A 120 -2.66 14.56 -0.64
N ASP A 121 -3.99 14.68 -0.65
CA ASP A 121 -4.69 15.97 -0.81
C ASP A 121 -4.63 16.86 0.45
N GLY A 122 -4.65 16.23 1.62
CA GLY A 122 -4.67 16.90 2.93
C GLY A 122 -3.30 17.43 3.37
N TRP A 123 -2.21 16.91 2.80
CA TRP A 123 -0.86 17.41 3.04
C TRP A 123 -0.48 18.52 2.06
N ALA A 124 -0.90 18.41 0.78
CA ALA A 124 -0.80 19.51 -0.19
C ALA A 124 -1.51 20.81 0.25
N ARG A 125 -2.57 20.71 1.06
CA ARG A 125 -3.28 21.88 1.63
C ARG A 125 -2.58 22.50 2.84
N ARG A 126 -1.85 21.71 3.63
CA ARG A 126 -1.14 22.19 4.84
C ARG A 126 0.23 22.78 4.51
N ALA A 127 0.89 22.35 3.44
CA ALA A 127 2.16 22.92 2.98
C ALA A 127 2.05 24.33 2.36
N LYS A 128 0.82 24.82 2.12
CA LYS A 128 0.53 26.14 1.54
C LYS A 128 0.09 27.20 2.57
N THR A 129 0.08 26.86 3.86
CA THR A 129 -0.26 27.77 4.97
C THR A 129 0.98 28.01 5.81
#